data_AF-A0A4Q3J961-F1
#
_entry.id   AF-A0A4Q3J961-F1
#
_cell.length_a   1.000
_cell.length_b   1.000
_cell.length_c   1.000
_cell.angle_alpha   90.00
_cell.angle_beta   90.00
_cell.angle_gamma   90.00
#
_symmetry.space_group_name_H-M   'P 1'
#
loop_
_entity.id
_entity.type
_entity.pdbx_description
1 polymer ?
#
loop_
_entity_poly.entity_id
_entity_poly.type
_entity_poly.pdbx_seq_one_letter_code
_entity_poly.pdbx_strand_id
1 'polypeptide(L)'
;MPDYKTPGVYIEETSAFPPSVVGVPTEIPCFIGYTEKAIDAEGHDLRLIPTAITSLADYAQFFGGGRPPCFYLTTDPIPAGDADWGVAQLGSSGARLAEIAGTRFNLHEGIRLFYANGGIQCFVVSCGTYGGTFPPPPIEAGALRSGVAAAANVVGPSMTVTPDLVLLADPADSAALAVEMLT
;
A
#
# COMPACT_ATOMS: atom_id res chain seq x y z
N MET A 1 50.17 9.30 6.96
CA MET A 1 50.73 10.22 7.96
C MET A 1 51.74 11.11 7.25
N PRO A 2 51.64 12.44 7.36
CA PRO A 2 52.63 13.33 6.78
C PRO A 2 54.00 13.07 7.42
N ASP A 3 55.04 13.12 6.60
CA ASP A 3 56.41 12.77 6.99
C ASP A 3 57.19 14.07 7.24
N TYR A 4 57.45 14.37 8.51
CA TYR A 4 58.07 15.61 8.96
C TYR A 4 59.59 15.48 8.96
N LYS A 5 60.25 16.25 8.08
CA LYS A 5 61.70 16.12 7.84
C LYS A 5 62.59 16.95 8.76
N THR A 6 62.03 17.83 9.59
CA THR A 6 62.80 18.66 10.51
C THR A 6 62.23 18.60 11.93
N PRO A 7 63.08 18.59 12.97
CA PRO A 7 62.59 18.70 14.34
C PRO A 7 62.04 20.13 14.56
N GLY A 8 60.78 20.22 14.99
CA GLY A 8 60.06 21.48 15.18
C GLY A 8 58.64 21.27 15.69
N VAL A 9 57.94 22.35 15.99
CA VAL A 9 56.51 22.33 16.33
C VAL A 9 55.71 22.57 15.05
N TYR A 10 54.84 21.63 14.69
CA TYR A 10 53.95 21.73 13.55
C TYR A 10 52.51 21.85 14.04
N ILE A 11 51.75 22.77 13.42
CA ILE A 11 50.32 22.92 13.66
C ILE A 11 49.61 22.31 12.46
N GLU A 12 48.88 21.22 12.69
CA GLU A 12 47.95 20.67 11.72
C GLU A 12 46.54 21.15 12.07
N GLU A 13 45.86 21.80 11.12
CA GLU A 13 44.42 22.04 11.23
C GLU A 13 43.67 20.79 10.73
N THR A 14 43.37 19.89 11.65
CA THR A 14 42.42 18.79 11.37
C THR A 14 41.01 19.37 11.34
N SER A 15 40.24 19.11 10.29
CA SER A 15 38.81 19.49 10.24
C SER A 15 38.09 18.94 11.47
N ALA A 16 37.67 19.82 12.37
CA ALA A 16 37.00 19.47 13.62
C ALA A 16 35.50 19.20 13.45
N PHE A 17 34.95 19.43 12.25
CA PHE A 17 33.57 19.08 11.96
C PHE A 17 33.48 17.56 11.84
N PRO A 18 32.71 16.88 12.72
CA PRO A 18 32.38 15.48 12.50
C PRO A 18 31.72 15.34 11.12
N PRO A 19 31.87 14.18 10.45
CA PRO A 19 31.10 13.92 9.24
C PRO A 19 29.62 14.15 9.57
N SER A 20 28.96 15.00 8.79
CA SER A 20 27.53 15.25 8.93
C SER A 20 26.80 13.92 8.74
N VAL A 21 26.18 13.41 9.80
CA VAL A 21 25.32 12.22 9.71
C VAL A 21 24.00 12.68 9.09
N VAL A 22 23.78 12.32 7.83
CA VAL A 22 22.47 12.45 7.19
C VAL A 22 21.55 11.44 7.87
N GLY A 23 20.46 11.92 8.49
CA GLY A 23 19.48 11.05 9.11
C GLY A 23 18.87 10.12 8.06
N VAL A 24 18.98 8.80 8.27
CA VAL A 24 18.22 7.82 7.49
C VAL A 24 16.79 7.84 8.04
N PRO A 25 15.75 8.06 7.21
CA PRO A 25 14.37 7.96 7.68
C PRO A 25 14.16 6.54 8.23
N THR A 26 13.78 6.42 9.50
CA THR A 26 13.74 5.13 10.20
C THR A 26 12.44 4.36 10.00
N GLU A 27 11.44 4.94 9.31
CA GLU A 27 10.06 4.44 9.28
C GLU A 27 9.44 4.63 7.90
N ILE A 28 9.96 3.92 6.89
CA ILE A 28 9.39 3.94 5.54
C ILE A 28 8.54 2.67 5.37
N PRO A 29 7.20 2.78 5.31
CA PRO A 29 6.35 1.63 5.02
C PRO A 29 6.40 1.24 3.55
N CYS A 30 6.30 -0.06 3.29
CA CYS A 30 5.98 -0.62 1.99
C CYS A 30 4.54 -1.14 2.01
N PHE A 31 3.67 -0.47 1.26
CA PHE A 31 2.27 -0.86 1.09
C PHE A 31 2.12 -1.81 -0.08
N ILE A 32 1.46 -2.94 0.15
CA ILE A 32 1.27 -4.00 -0.82
C ILE A 32 -0.23 -4.22 -1.03
N GLY A 33 -0.66 -4.32 -2.27
CA GLY A 33 -2.06 -4.59 -2.59
C GLY A 33 -2.40 -4.37 -4.06
N TYR A 34 -3.70 -4.34 -4.34
CA TYR A 34 -4.25 -4.13 -5.66
C TYR A 34 -4.52 -2.64 -5.90
N THR A 35 -4.24 -2.20 -7.12
CA THR A 35 -4.38 -0.80 -7.54
C THR A 35 -5.36 -0.68 -8.70
N GLU A 36 -5.76 0.54 -9.06
CA GLU A 36 -6.60 0.73 -10.26
C GLU A 36 -5.79 0.45 -11.52
N LYS A 37 -4.56 0.99 -11.55
CA LYS A 37 -3.57 0.84 -12.61
C LYS A 37 -2.18 0.68 -11.99
N ALA A 38 -1.18 0.34 -12.78
CA ALA A 38 0.21 0.26 -12.33
C ALA A 38 1.11 0.63 -13.50
N ILE A 39 1.22 1.93 -13.77
CA ILE A 39 1.94 2.43 -14.95
C ILE A 39 2.73 3.68 -14.55
N ASP A 40 3.98 3.79 -14.99
CA ASP A 40 4.80 4.99 -14.80
C ASP A 40 4.37 6.16 -15.71
N ALA A 41 5.11 7.26 -15.67
CA ALA A 41 4.81 8.44 -16.50
C ALA A 41 5.10 8.18 -17.99
N GLU A 42 5.98 7.24 -18.29
CA GLU A 42 6.45 6.85 -19.62
C GLU A 42 5.61 5.73 -20.26
N GLY A 43 4.73 5.06 -19.50
CA GLY A 43 3.87 3.99 -19.95
C GLY A 43 4.35 2.57 -19.62
N HIS A 44 5.43 2.39 -18.85
CA HIS A 44 5.91 1.07 -18.42
C HIS A 44 5.10 0.50 -17.26
N ASP A 45 5.00 -0.82 -17.22
CA ASP A 45 4.29 -1.55 -16.17
C ASP A 45 5.03 -1.46 -14.83
N LEU A 46 4.31 -1.10 -13.77
CA LEU A 46 4.81 -1.02 -12.38
C LEU A 46 4.34 -2.19 -11.51
N ARG A 47 3.70 -3.21 -12.08
CA ARG A 47 3.30 -4.41 -11.32
C ARG A 47 4.52 -5.09 -10.70
N LEU A 48 4.42 -5.41 -9.41
CA LEU A 48 5.46 -6.05 -8.61
C LEU A 48 6.80 -5.26 -8.57
N ILE A 49 6.77 -3.97 -8.90
CA ILE A 49 7.93 -3.08 -8.80
C ILE A 49 7.70 -2.14 -7.62
N PRO A 50 8.46 -2.26 -6.51
CA PRO A 50 8.37 -1.32 -5.39
C PRO A 50 8.68 0.09 -5.87
N THR A 51 7.67 0.96 -5.84
CA THR A 51 7.77 2.33 -6.32
C THR A 51 7.68 3.29 -5.15
N ALA A 52 8.69 4.14 -4.99
CA ALA A 52 8.70 5.17 -3.95
C ALA A 52 7.74 6.29 -4.31
N ILE A 53 6.91 6.70 -3.36
CA ILE A 53 6.00 7.84 -3.48
C ILE A 53 6.12 8.75 -2.26
N THR A 54 5.91 10.05 -2.48
CA THR A 54 6.03 11.09 -1.45
C THR A 54 4.73 11.84 -1.21
N SER A 55 3.72 11.60 -2.03
CA SER A 55 2.41 12.22 -1.90
C SER A 55 1.28 11.34 -2.42
N LEU A 56 0.05 11.65 -2.01
CA LEU A 56 -1.15 11.04 -2.58
C LEU A 56 -1.31 11.38 -4.08
N ALA A 57 -0.77 12.51 -4.54
CA ALA A 57 -0.79 12.86 -5.96
C ALA A 57 0.12 11.95 -6.79
N ASP A 58 1.30 11.59 -6.25
CA ASP A 58 2.20 10.60 -6.85
C ASP A 58 1.50 9.25 -6.95
N TYR A 59 0.79 8.84 -5.89
CA TYR A 59 -0.02 7.62 -5.91
C TYR A 59 -1.07 7.66 -7.03
N ALA A 60 -1.86 8.74 -7.11
CA ALA A 60 -2.89 8.87 -8.14
C ALA A 60 -2.31 8.84 -9.57
N GLN A 61 -1.13 9.42 -9.75
CA GLN A 61 -0.42 9.41 -11.03
C GLN A 61 -0.05 7.98 -11.46
N PHE A 62 0.58 7.19 -10.59
CA PHE A 62 1.10 5.86 -10.93
C PHE A 62 0.07 4.73 -10.79
N PHE A 63 -0.76 4.80 -9.75
CA PHE A 63 -1.61 3.70 -9.29
C PHE A 63 -3.12 3.96 -9.42
N GLY A 64 -3.51 5.21 -9.66
CA GLY A 64 -4.91 5.62 -9.81
C GLY A 64 -5.62 5.88 -8.48
N GLY A 65 -6.95 5.88 -8.51
CA GLY A 65 -7.81 6.13 -7.36
C GLY A 65 -8.34 4.85 -6.73
N GLY A 66 -9.11 4.99 -5.65
CA GLY A 66 -9.78 3.88 -4.99
C GLY A 66 -10.96 3.34 -5.80
N ARG A 67 -11.18 2.03 -5.75
CA ARG A 67 -12.37 1.44 -6.36
C ARG A 67 -13.64 1.85 -5.57
N PRO A 68 -14.66 2.41 -6.24
CA PRO A 68 -15.93 2.66 -5.57
C PRO A 68 -16.62 1.34 -5.20
N PRO A 69 -17.19 1.21 -3.98
CA PRO A 69 -17.94 0.03 -3.59
C PRO A 69 -19.18 -0.13 -4.50
N CYS A 70 -19.41 -1.36 -4.95
CA CYS A 70 -20.51 -1.67 -5.86
C CYS A 70 -21.68 -2.28 -5.08
N PHE A 71 -22.88 -1.76 -5.29
CA PHE A 71 -24.10 -2.22 -4.60
C PHE A 71 -25.16 -2.70 -5.59
N TYR A 72 -26.03 -3.58 -5.12
CA TYR A 72 -27.25 -4.00 -5.81
C TYR A 72 -28.45 -3.88 -4.86
N LEU A 73 -29.64 -3.72 -5.44
CA LEU A 73 -30.89 -3.74 -4.68
C LEU A 73 -31.36 -5.19 -4.53
N THR A 74 -31.66 -5.61 -3.30
CA THR A 74 -32.27 -6.90 -3.00
C THR A 74 -33.50 -6.75 -2.10
N THR A 75 -34.42 -7.70 -2.17
CA THR A 75 -35.56 -7.84 -1.25
C THR A 75 -35.30 -8.87 -0.15
N ASP A 76 -34.09 -9.43 -0.08
CA ASP A 76 -33.71 -10.41 0.95
C ASP A 76 -33.85 -9.80 2.36
N PRO A 77 -34.29 -10.60 3.36
CA PRO A 77 -34.47 -10.13 4.72
C PRO A 77 -33.18 -9.49 5.26
N ILE A 78 -33.35 -8.41 6.03
CA ILE A 78 -32.25 -7.71 6.68
C ILE A 78 -31.60 -8.68 7.69
N PRO A 79 -30.30 -8.97 7.59
CA PRO A 79 -29.60 -9.78 8.59
C PRO A 79 -29.77 -9.17 9.99
N ALA A 80 -30.00 -10.00 11.00
CA ALA A 80 -30.17 -9.53 12.37
C ALA A 80 -28.88 -8.83 12.85
N GLY A 81 -28.98 -7.54 13.20
CA GLY A 81 -27.86 -6.71 13.65
C GLY A 81 -27.46 -5.58 12.70
N ASP A 82 -27.93 -5.60 11.45
CA ASP A 82 -27.62 -4.61 10.42
C ASP A 82 -28.82 -3.68 10.13
N ALA A 83 -29.30 -3.00 11.17
CA ALA A 83 -30.61 -2.36 11.14
C ALA A 83 -30.69 -0.99 10.43
N ASP A 84 -29.57 -0.35 10.06
CA ASP A 84 -29.60 1.10 9.72
C ASP A 84 -29.02 1.51 8.36
N TRP A 85 -28.42 0.60 7.59
CA TRP A 85 -27.82 0.97 6.31
C TRP A 85 -28.49 0.23 5.15
N GLY A 86 -29.11 1.01 4.27
CA GLY A 86 -29.53 0.54 2.95
C GLY A 86 -31.01 0.31 2.75
N VAL A 87 -31.92 0.60 3.70
CA VAL A 87 -33.37 0.49 3.45
C VAL A 87 -33.77 1.48 2.35
N ALA A 88 -34.19 0.95 1.20
CA ALA A 88 -34.64 1.70 0.05
C ALA A 88 -36.05 1.24 -0.30
N GLN A 89 -36.96 2.17 -0.59
CA GLN A 89 -38.31 1.81 -0.98
C GLN A 89 -38.38 1.69 -2.50
N LEU A 90 -38.68 0.49 -3.02
CA LEU A 90 -38.89 0.26 -4.45
C LEU A 90 -40.39 0.07 -4.69
N GLY A 91 -41.10 1.20 -4.83
CA GLY A 91 -42.57 1.20 -4.94
C GLY A 91 -43.25 0.82 -3.62
N SER A 92 -44.07 -0.23 -3.64
CA SER A 92 -44.77 -0.73 -2.45
C SER A 92 -43.99 -1.77 -1.65
N SER A 93 -42.81 -2.18 -2.14
CA SER A 93 -41.97 -3.20 -1.51
C SER A 93 -40.75 -2.56 -0.85
N GLY A 94 -40.41 -3.04 0.35
CA GLY A 94 -39.11 -2.73 0.97
C GLY A 94 -37.99 -3.42 0.19
N ALA A 95 -36.98 -2.66 -0.19
CA ALA A 95 -35.73 -3.17 -0.74
C ALA A 95 -34.58 -2.73 0.19
N ARG A 96 -33.42 -3.37 0.03
CA ARG A 96 -32.19 -2.91 0.65
C ARG A 96 -31.03 -2.86 -0.32
N LEU A 97 -30.11 -1.94 -0.11
CA LEU A 97 -28.79 -1.98 -0.74
C LEU A 97 -27.97 -3.09 -0.09
N ALA A 98 -27.49 -4.02 -0.91
CA ALA A 98 -26.51 -5.03 -0.53
C ALA A 98 -25.24 -4.79 -1.35
N GLU A 99 -24.08 -4.94 -0.74
CA GLU A 99 -22.82 -4.81 -1.46
C GLU A 99 -22.50 -6.07 -2.25
N ILE A 100 -21.92 -5.88 -3.43
CA ILE A 100 -21.37 -6.96 -4.24
C ILE A 100 -20.04 -7.38 -3.63
N ALA A 101 -19.99 -8.60 -3.09
CA ALA A 101 -18.77 -9.20 -2.56
C ALA A 101 -17.64 -9.24 -3.60
N GLY A 102 -16.39 -9.12 -3.15
CA GLY A 102 -15.22 -9.16 -4.03
C GLY A 102 -14.98 -7.88 -4.84
N THR A 103 -15.69 -6.78 -4.53
CA THR A 103 -15.48 -5.48 -5.21
C THR A 103 -14.73 -4.46 -4.35
N ARG A 104 -14.36 -4.79 -3.11
CA ARG A 104 -13.58 -3.94 -2.21
C ARG A 104 -12.09 -4.11 -2.42
N PHE A 105 -11.35 -3.00 -2.32
CA PHE A 105 -9.89 -2.95 -2.28
C PHE A 105 -9.49 -1.81 -1.33
N ASN A 106 -8.65 -2.11 -0.35
CA ASN A 106 -8.31 -1.23 0.76
C ASN A 106 -7.00 -0.47 0.56
N LEU A 107 -6.13 -0.88 -0.37
CA LEU A 107 -4.81 -0.27 -0.55
C LEU A 107 -4.87 1.26 -0.71
N HIS A 108 -5.71 1.78 -1.62
CA HIS A 108 -5.86 3.22 -1.83
C HIS A 108 -6.30 3.96 -0.56
N GLU A 109 -7.29 3.43 0.16
CA GLU A 109 -7.74 4.06 1.41
C GLU A 109 -6.68 3.98 2.51
N GLY A 110 -5.90 2.90 2.56
CA GLY A 110 -4.74 2.78 3.46
C GLY A 110 -3.70 3.88 3.20
N ILE A 111 -3.38 4.15 1.93
CA ILE A 111 -2.47 5.22 1.53
C ILE A 111 -3.07 6.60 1.84
N ARG A 112 -4.36 6.80 1.57
CA ARG A 112 -5.07 8.05 1.88
C ARG A 112 -5.02 8.34 3.38
N LEU A 113 -5.27 7.34 4.21
CA LEU A 113 -5.17 7.44 5.67
C LEU A 113 -3.74 7.68 6.12
N PHE A 114 -2.74 7.02 5.53
CA PHE A 114 -1.33 7.24 5.86
C PHE A 114 -0.93 8.71 5.69
N TYR A 115 -1.20 9.30 4.53
CA TYR A 115 -0.90 10.72 4.29
C TYR A 115 -1.77 11.66 5.14
N ALA A 116 -3.03 11.32 5.38
CA ALA A 116 -3.90 12.10 6.28
C ALA A 116 -3.42 12.11 7.74
N ASN A 117 -2.67 11.07 8.17
CA ASN A 117 -2.07 10.98 9.50
C ASN A 117 -0.62 11.50 9.54
N GLY A 118 -0.16 12.21 8.52
CA GLY A 118 1.17 12.83 8.50
C GLY A 118 2.29 11.94 7.96
N GLY A 119 1.96 10.85 7.26
CA GLY A 119 2.92 10.08 6.48
C GLY A 119 3.62 10.94 5.43
N ILE A 120 4.92 10.68 5.20
CA ILE A 120 5.75 11.49 4.30
C ILE A 120 6.18 10.68 3.07
N GLN A 121 6.87 9.57 3.28
CA GLN A 121 7.35 8.72 2.20
C GLN A 121 6.93 7.28 2.47
N CYS A 122 6.52 6.59 1.41
CA CYS A 122 6.29 5.15 1.45
C CYS A 122 6.64 4.53 0.10
N PHE A 123 6.73 3.20 0.08
CA PHE A 123 6.76 2.42 -1.14
C PHE A 123 5.38 1.81 -1.39
N VAL A 124 5.04 1.63 -2.65
CA VAL A 124 3.86 0.90 -3.07
C VAL A 124 4.26 -0.22 -4.01
N VAL A 125 3.72 -1.41 -3.77
CA VAL A 125 3.84 -2.58 -4.64
C VAL A 125 2.45 -2.96 -5.11
N SER A 126 2.21 -2.79 -6.41
CA SER A 126 0.98 -3.26 -7.05
C SER A 126 1.06 -4.75 -7.36
N CYS A 127 0.23 -5.56 -6.69
CA CYS A 127 0.10 -7.00 -6.94
C CYS A 127 -0.79 -7.34 -8.14
N GLY A 128 -1.66 -6.40 -8.54
CA GLY A 128 -2.66 -6.60 -9.58
C GLY A 128 -3.52 -5.35 -9.76
N THR A 129 -4.25 -5.29 -10.85
CA THR A 129 -5.07 -4.11 -11.20
C THR A 129 -6.56 -4.47 -11.25
N TYR A 130 -7.40 -3.69 -10.59
CA TYR A 130 -8.86 -3.82 -10.66
C TYR A 130 -9.51 -2.90 -11.70
N GLY A 131 -8.76 -1.97 -12.29
CA GLY A 131 -9.27 -1.07 -13.33
C GLY A 131 -9.63 -1.82 -14.61
N GLY A 132 -10.64 -1.31 -15.33
CA GLY A 132 -10.97 -1.76 -16.68
C GLY A 132 -11.80 -3.04 -16.80
N THR A 133 -12.15 -3.72 -15.70
CA THR A 133 -12.97 -4.95 -15.72
C THR A 133 -14.09 -4.94 -14.68
N PHE A 134 -15.22 -5.58 -15.04
CA PHE A 134 -16.35 -5.82 -14.15
C PHE A 134 -16.92 -7.24 -14.39
N PRO A 135 -16.96 -8.13 -13.38
CA PRO A 135 -16.40 -7.95 -12.03
C PRO A 135 -14.87 -7.80 -12.04
N PRO A 136 -14.27 -7.15 -11.02
CA PRO A 136 -12.82 -7.06 -10.92
C PRO A 136 -12.20 -8.44 -10.64
N PRO A 137 -10.90 -8.63 -10.94
CA PRO A 137 -10.19 -9.83 -10.50
C PRO A 137 -10.25 -9.97 -8.98
N PRO A 138 -10.40 -11.20 -8.44
CA PRO A 138 -10.41 -11.43 -7.01
C PRO A 138 -9.02 -11.14 -6.41
N ILE A 139 -9.00 -10.83 -5.11
CA ILE A 139 -7.75 -10.73 -4.36
C ILE A 139 -7.24 -12.14 -4.12
N GLU A 140 -6.12 -12.48 -4.75
CA GLU A 140 -5.47 -13.77 -4.60
C GLU A 140 -4.29 -13.72 -3.61
N ALA A 141 -4.22 -14.70 -2.71
CA ALA A 141 -3.12 -14.83 -1.74
C ALA A 141 -1.75 -14.97 -2.44
N GLY A 142 -1.71 -15.68 -3.57
CA GLY A 142 -0.49 -15.83 -4.38
C GLY A 142 0.06 -14.51 -4.90
N ALA A 143 -0.81 -13.63 -5.39
CA ALA A 143 -0.41 -12.31 -5.88
C ALA A 143 0.10 -11.40 -4.75
N LEU A 144 -0.55 -11.42 -3.59
CA LEU A 144 -0.08 -10.68 -2.41
C LEU A 144 1.28 -11.20 -1.91
N ARG A 145 1.48 -12.52 -1.90
CA ARG A 145 2.77 -13.16 -1.60
C ARG A 145 3.87 -12.73 -2.57
N SER A 146 3.58 -12.69 -3.87
CA SER A 146 4.52 -12.13 -4.86
C SER A 146 4.84 -10.66 -4.59
N GLY A 147 3.87 -9.88 -4.11
CA GLY A 147 4.10 -8.50 -3.68
C GLY A 147 5.02 -8.39 -2.46
N VAL A 148 4.83 -9.25 -1.45
CA VAL A 148 5.73 -9.32 -0.27
C VAL A 148 7.14 -9.71 -0.70
N ALA A 149 7.29 -10.70 -1.57
CA ALA A 149 8.58 -11.08 -2.12
C ALA A 149 9.24 -9.94 -2.92
N ALA A 150 8.47 -9.17 -3.69
CA ALA A 150 8.98 -8.00 -4.38
C ALA A 150 9.44 -6.90 -3.41
N ALA A 151 8.69 -6.66 -2.34
CA ALA A 151 9.05 -5.71 -1.29
C ALA A 151 10.35 -6.09 -0.56
N ALA A 152 10.62 -7.39 -0.39
CA ALA A 152 11.87 -7.86 0.22
C ALA A 152 13.13 -7.56 -0.62
N ASN A 153 12.99 -7.31 -1.92
CA ASN A 153 14.11 -7.03 -2.82
C ASN A 153 14.53 -5.55 -2.84
N VAL A 154 13.78 -4.64 -2.18
CA VAL A 154 14.12 -3.22 -2.13
C VAL A 154 14.75 -2.84 -0.80
N VAL A 155 15.83 -2.08 -0.85
CA VAL A 155 16.46 -1.49 0.34
C VAL A 155 15.75 -0.18 0.66
N GLY A 156 15.34 0.01 1.91
CA GLY A 156 14.76 1.27 2.37
C GLY A 156 13.52 1.09 3.26
N PRO A 157 12.53 0.26 2.88
CA PRO A 157 11.40 0.00 3.75
C PRO A 157 11.81 -0.65 5.07
N SER A 158 11.22 -0.19 6.17
CA SER A 158 11.42 -0.76 7.51
C SER A 158 10.17 -1.43 8.06
N MET A 159 9.03 -1.33 7.37
CA MET A 159 7.79 -2.02 7.72
C MET A 159 7.00 -2.42 6.47
N THR A 160 6.30 -3.54 6.55
CA THR A 160 5.46 -4.08 5.46
C THR A 160 3.99 -3.97 5.86
N VAL A 161 3.16 -3.44 4.97
CA VAL A 161 1.73 -3.21 5.22
C VAL A 161 0.91 -3.74 4.04
N THR A 162 -0.05 -4.62 4.32
CA THR A 162 -0.91 -5.22 3.28
C THR A 162 -2.38 -4.99 3.63
N PRO A 163 -2.98 -3.82 3.31
CA PRO A 163 -4.36 -3.48 3.69
C PRO A 163 -5.41 -4.43 3.10
N ASP A 164 -5.09 -5.04 1.96
CA ASP A 164 -5.98 -5.97 1.24
C ASP A 164 -6.02 -7.38 1.85
N LEU A 165 -5.12 -7.69 2.79
CA LEU A 165 -5.01 -8.99 3.44
C LEU A 165 -6.33 -9.44 4.08
N VAL A 166 -7.06 -8.49 4.68
CA VAL A 166 -8.34 -8.73 5.37
C VAL A 166 -9.49 -9.08 4.43
N LEU A 167 -9.29 -8.93 3.11
CA LEU A 167 -10.28 -9.19 2.08
C LEU A 167 -10.09 -10.57 1.41
N LEU A 168 -9.11 -11.36 1.84
CA LEU A 168 -8.94 -12.74 1.40
C LEU A 168 -10.13 -13.60 1.82
N ALA A 169 -10.55 -14.49 0.92
CA ALA A 169 -11.71 -15.35 1.16
C ALA A 169 -11.47 -16.39 2.26
N ASP A 170 -10.24 -16.93 2.35
CA ASP A 170 -9.84 -17.87 3.39
C ASP A 170 -9.04 -17.16 4.50
N PRO A 171 -9.54 -17.14 5.75
CA PRO A 171 -8.78 -16.61 6.89
C PRO A 171 -7.44 -17.30 7.13
N ALA A 172 -7.29 -18.57 6.75
CA ALA A 172 -6.03 -19.31 6.90
C ALA A 172 -4.93 -18.74 5.99
N ASP A 173 -5.28 -18.36 4.75
CA ASP A 173 -4.35 -17.71 3.82
C ASP A 173 -3.89 -16.34 4.34
N SER A 174 -4.83 -15.56 4.89
CA SER A 174 -4.54 -14.29 5.55
C SER A 174 -3.54 -14.47 6.70
N ALA A 175 -3.78 -15.47 7.58
CA ALA A 175 -2.89 -15.74 8.69
C ALA A 175 -1.50 -16.21 8.23
N ALA A 176 -1.43 -17.08 7.22
CA ALA A 176 -0.17 -17.56 6.68
C ALA A 176 0.67 -16.45 6.05
N LEU A 177 0.04 -15.55 5.29
CA LEU A 177 0.72 -14.41 4.67
C LEU A 177 1.15 -13.37 5.73
N ALA A 178 0.36 -13.16 6.79
CA ALA A 178 0.77 -12.29 7.90
C ALA A 178 2.06 -12.77 8.58
N VAL A 179 2.26 -14.09 8.70
CA VAL A 179 3.50 -14.67 9.25
C VAL A 179 4.69 -14.44 8.32
N GLU A 180 4.49 -14.58 7.01
CA GLU A 180 5.55 -14.33 6.00
C GLU A 180 5.99 -12.86 5.96
N MET A 181 5.10 -11.92 6.29
CA MET A 181 5.46 -10.50 6.39
C MET A 181 6.42 -10.19 7.55
N LEU A 182 6.62 -11.11 8.50
CA LEU A 182 7.53 -10.96 9.63
C LEU A 182 8.97 -11.45 9.34
N THR A 183 9.17 -12.13 8.22
CA THR A 183 10.46 -12.76 7.85
C THR A 183 11.16 -11.98 6.77
#